data_AF-A0AAE1KPI2-F1
#
_entry.id   AF-A0AAE1KPI2-F1
#
_cell.length_a   1.000
_cell.length_b   1.000
_cell.length_c   1.000
_cell.angle_alpha   90.00
_cell.angle_beta   90.00
_cell.angle_gamma   90.00
#
_symmetry.space_group_name_H-M   'P 1'
#
loop_
_entity.id
_entity.type
_entity.pdbx_description
1 polymer ?
#
loop_
_entity_poly.entity_id
_entity_poly.type
_entity_poly.pdbx_seq_one_letter_code
_entity_poly.pdbx_strand_id
1 'polypeptide(L)'
;MITELNDTQLLTRICGGDLMAMEAKYHLSCMVKLRNRHRSLICKQSQVPDDIDSKMNESRAFVELTRYTEEAVTSGTHLFKLSEIHSFHVTRLEELNINKQVNKTRLKDRLLENFPEAQEQSYG
;
A
#
# COMPACT_ATOMS: atom_id res chain seq x y z
N MET A 1 -7.03 -22.96 -0.95
CA MET A 1 -7.53 -21.95 0.02
C MET A 1 -7.39 -22.40 1.48
N ILE A 2 -8.09 -23.44 1.94
CA ILE A 2 -8.09 -23.85 3.37
C ILE A 2 -6.75 -24.44 3.80
N THR A 3 -6.19 -25.32 2.95
CA THR A 3 -4.86 -25.93 3.13
C THR A 3 -3.75 -24.88 3.09
N GLU A 4 -3.83 -23.92 2.16
CA GLU A 4 -2.89 -22.80 2.06
C GLU A 4 -2.92 -21.87 3.27
N LEU A 5 -4.10 -21.69 3.88
CA LEU A 5 -4.26 -20.95 5.14
C LEU A 5 -3.83 -21.75 6.38
N ASN A 6 -3.54 -23.04 6.22
CA ASN A 6 -3.28 -23.99 7.28
C ASN A 6 -4.33 -23.92 8.41
N ASP A 7 -5.62 -23.82 8.05
CA ASP A 7 -6.71 -23.68 9.02
C ASP A 7 -7.04 -25.02 9.66
N THR A 8 -6.33 -25.36 10.74
CA THR A 8 -6.41 -26.65 11.41
C THR A 8 -7.80 -26.97 11.97
N GLN A 9 -8.58 -25.95 12.37
CA GLN A 9 -9.93 -26.16 12.88
C GLN A 9 -10.88 -26.59 11.76
N LEU A 10 -10.77 -25.98 10.58
CA LEU A 10 -11.62 -26.36 9.45
C LEU A 10 -11.17 -27.70 8.85
N LEU A 11 -9.86 -27.94 8.79
CA LEU A 11 -9.29 -29.19 8.29
C LEU A 11 -9.70 -30.38 9.15
N THR A 12 -9.67 -30.26 10.48
CA THR A 12 -10.10 -31.34 11.39
C THR A 12 -11.58 -31.68 11.25
N ARG A 13 -12.46 -30.69 10.99
CA ARG A 13 -13.89 -30.95 10.72
C ARG A 13 -14.10 -31.66 9.39
N ILE A 14 -13.37 -31.27 8.35
CA ILE A 14 -13.42 -31.93 7.04
C ILE A 14 -12.93 -33.38 7.16
N CYS A 15 -11.79 -33.62 7.82
CA CYS A 15 -11.27 -34.96 8.06
C CYS A 15 -12.16 -35.80 8.98
N GLY A 16 -12.84 -35.16 9.94
CA GLY A 16 -13.80 -35.79 10.84
C GLY A 16 -15.15 -36.15 10.20
N GLY A 17 -15.35 -35.85 8.91
CA GLY A 17 -16.56 -36.19 8.18
C GLY A 17 -17.75 -35.26 8.45
N ASP A 18 -17.51 -34.02 8.91
CA ASP A 18 -18.57 -33.02 9.03
C ASP A 18 -19.12 -32.68 7.64
N LEU A 19 -20.35 -33.13 7.36
CA LEU A 19 -21.02 -32.96 6.08
C LEU A 19 -21.15 -31.49 5.68
N MET A 20 -21.38 -30.58 6.64
CA MET A 20 -21.50 -29.16 6.33
C MET A 20 -20.16 -28.56 5.93
N ALA A 21 -19.08 -28.98 6.59
CA ALA A 21 -17.73 -28.55 6.26
C ALA A 21 -17.26 -29.13 4.91
N MET A 22 -17.57 -30.41 4.65
CA MET A 22 -17.26 -31.10 3.39
C MET A 22 -18.01 -30.51 2.19
N GLU A 23 -19.30 -30.19 2.36
CA GLU A 23 -20.12 -29.56 1.31
C GLU A 23 -19.90 -28.03 1.20
N ALA A 24 -18.99 -27.48 2.00
CA ALA A 24 -18.71 -26.05 2.08
C ALA A 24 -19.95 -25.16 2.34
N LYS A 25 -20.94 -25.69 3.06
CA LYS A 25 -22.18 -24.99 3.43
C LYS A 25 -21.97 -24.14 4.68
N TYR A 26 -21.27 -23.03 4.50
CA TYR A 26 -20.95 -22.09 5.58
C TYR A 26 -21.87 -20.87 5.55
N HIS A 27 -22.05 -20.23 6.71
CA HIS A 27 -22.63 -18.88 6.74
C HIS A 27 -21.84 -17.94 5.83
N LEU A 28 -22.55 -17.02 5.18
CA LEU A 28 -21.93 -16.02 4.30
C LEU A 28 -20.80 -15.25 5.00
N SER A 29 -21.02 -14.87 6.26
CA SER A 29 -20.01 -14.16 7.07
C SER A 29 -18.73 -14.98 7.30
N CYS A 30 -18.85 -16.29 7.54
CA CYS A 30 -17.71 -17.21 7.68
C CYS A 30 -16.94 -17.34 6.36
N MET A 31 -17.64 -17.45 5.22
CA MET A 31 -17.01 -17.51 3.90
C MET A 31 -16.26 -16.23 3.54
N VAL A 32 -16.86 -15.07 3.81
CA VAL A 32 -16.21 -13.78 3.57
C VAL A 32 -14.93 -13.66 4.40
N LYS A 33 -14.98 -14.03 5.68
CA LYS A 33 -13.80 -14.04 6.55
C LYS A 33 -12.70 -14.97 6.04
N LEU A 34 -13.05 -16.19 5.62
CA LEU A 34 -12.10 -17.16 5.06
C LEU A 34 -11.43 -16.61 3.79
N ARG A 35 -12.22 -16.06 2.85
CA ARG A 35 -11.71 -15.45 1.62
C ARG A 35 -10.82 -14.24 1.91
N ASN A 36 -11.18 -13.39 2.88
CA ASN A 36 -10.35 -12.25 3.28
C ASN A 36 -8.99 -12.69 3.82
N ARG A 37 -8.97 -13.71 4.69
CA ARG A 37 -7.72 -14.29 5.20
C ARG A 37 -6.85 -14.82 4.06
N HIS A 38 -7.45 -15.56 3.13
CA HIS A 38 -6.73 -16.12 1.99
C HIS A 38 -6.17 -15.05 1.06
N ARG A 39 -6.97 -14.02 0.75
CA ARG A 39 -6.48 -12.84 0.02
C ARG A 39 -5.32 -12.16 0.72
N SER A 40 -5.39 -11.98 2.03
CA SER A 40 -4.29 -11.39 2.80
C SER A 40 -3.02 -12.24 2.72
N LEU A 41 -3.13 -13.57 2.77
CA LEU A 41 -1.99 -14.48 2.60
C LEU A 41 -1.39 -14.37 1.20
N ILE A 42 -2.21 -14.36 0.14
CA ILE A 42 -1.73 -14.16 -1.23
C ILE A 42 -1.03 -12.80 -1.37
N CYS A 43 -1.60 -11.73 -0.82
CA CYS A 43 -0.96 -10.41 -0.86
C CYS A 43 0.40 -10.43 -0.16
N LYS A 44 0.54 -11.13 0.96
CA LYS A 44 1.83 -11.29 1.67
C LYS A 44 2.83 -12.14 0.89
N GLN A 45 2.37 -13.17 0.17
CA GLN A 45 3.25 -14.02 -0.65
C GLN A 45 3.65 -13.36 -1.98
N SER A 46 2.77 -12.52 -2.53
CA SER A 46 3.02 -11.72 -3.74
C SER A 46 3.85 -10.47 -3.47
N GLN A 47 4.06 -10.10 -2.20
CA GLN A 47 5.12 -9.17 -1.84
C GLN A 47 6.44 -9.91 -2.09
N VAL A 48 6.97 -9.73 -3.30
CA VAL A 48 8.38 -9.99 -3.62
C VAL A 48 9.20 -9.49 -2.42
N PRO A 49 10.15 -10.27 -1.88
CA PRO A 49 10.96 -9.83 -0.75
C PRO A 49 11.43 -8.42 -1.06
N ASP A 50 11.05 -7.47 -0.19
CA ASP A 50 11.26 -6.05 -0.41
C ASP A 50 12.70 -5.86 -0.89
N ASP A 51 12.86 -5.60 -2.18
CA ASP A 51 14.16 -5.38 -2.77
C ASP A 51 14.74 -4.17 -2.05
N ILE A 52 15.84 -4.40 -1.33
CA ILE A 52 16.49 -3.36 -0.53
C ILE A 52 16.83 -2.18 -1.44
N ASP A 53 17.20 -2.46 -2.68
CA ASP A 53 17.46 -1.45 -3.70
C ASP A 53 16.19 -0.68 -4.07
N SER A 54 15.07 -1.34 -4.34
CA SER A 54 13.77 -0.70 -4.54
C SER A 54 13.35 0.21 -3.37
N LYS A 55 13.53 -0.22 -2.11
CA LYS A 55 13.23 0.63 -0.94
C LYS A 55 14.15 1.83 -0.83
N MET A 56 15.44 1.64 -1.11
CA MET A 56 16.43 2.71 -1.09
C MET A 56 16.13 3.74 -2.19
N ASN A 57 15.80 3.27 -3.39
CA ASN A 57 15.40 4.10 -4.53
C ASN A 57 14.06 4.83 -4.29
N GLU A 58 13.08 4.20 -3.62
CA GLU A 58 11.83 4.87 -3.20
C GLU A 58 12.12 6.00 -2.20
N SER A 59 13.01 5.74 -1.24
CA SER A 59 13.44 6.74 -0.27
C SER A 59 14.17 7.90 -0.96
N ARG A 60 15.04 7.60 -1.93
CA ARG A 60 15.74 8.59 -2.75
C ARG A 60 14.77 9.47 -3.55
N ALA A 61 13.79 8.88 -4.23
CA ALA A 61 12.77 9.64 -4.96
C ALA A 61 11.98 10.59 -4.05
N PHE A 62 11.73 10.19 -2.81
CA PHE A 62 11.05 11.02 -1.82
C PHE A 62 11.95 12.18 -1.33
N VAL A 63 13.23 11.92 -1.05
CA VAL A 63 14.19 12.96 -0.64
C VAL A 63 14.39 14.00 -1.75
N GLU A 64 14.41 13.58 -3.01
CA GLU A 64 14.53 14.49 -4.14
C GLU A 64 13.26 15.35 -4.31
N LEU A 65 12.08 14.80 -4.03
CA LEU A 65 10.83 15.55 -4.00
C LEU A 65 10.84 16.62 -2.90
N THR A 66 11.27 16.27 -1.68
CA THR A 66 11.37 17.25 -0.58
C THR A 66 12.38 18.35 -0.90
N ARG A 67 13.52 18.00 -1.51
CA ARG A 67 14.53 18.98 -1.93
C ARG A 67 13.98 19.92 -3.00
N TYR A 68 13.26 19.40 -3.99
CA TYR A 68 12.58 20.20 -5.00
C TYR A 68 11.59 21.20 -4.36
N THR A 69 10.81 20.76 -3.38
CA THR A 69 9.89 21.66 -2.67
C THR A 69 10.62 22.73 -1.86
N GLU A 70 11.74 22.42 -1.21
CA GLU A 70 12.57 23.39 -0.49
C GLU A 70 13.16 24.47 -1.42
N GLU A 71 13.69 24.04 -2.57
CA GLU A 71 14.22 24.94 -3.60
C GLU A 71 13.11 25.84 -4.19
N ALA A 72 11.92 25.28 -4.42
CA ALA A 72 10.76 26.01 -4.90
C ALA A 72 10.26 27.05 -3.87
N VAL A 73 10.27 26.72 -2.58
CA VAL A 73 9.94 27.66 -1.49
C VAL A 73 10.96 28.79 -1.42
N THR A 74 12.25 28.47 -1.54
CA THR A 74 13.34 29.46 -1.54
C THR A 74 13.24 30.43 -2.73
N SER A 75 12.73 29.96 -3.88
CA SER A 75 12.48 30.79 -5.07
C SER A 75 11.15 31.55 -5.04
N GLY A 76 10.38 31.45 -3.94
CA GLY A 76 9.14 32.21 -3.72
C GLY A 76 7.85 31.49 -4.10
N THR A 77 7.90 30.20 -4.42
CA THR A 77 6.70 29.39 -4.69
C THR A 77 6.25 28.70 -3.41
N HIS A 78 5.11 29.13 -2.87
CA HIS A 78 4.57 28.60 -1.59
C HIS A 78 3.29 27.78 -1.75
N LEU A 79 2.78 27.63 -2.96
CA LEU A 79 1.53 26.91 -3.22
C LEU A 79 1.78 25.81 -4.25
N PHE A 80 1.52 24.57 -3.86
CA PHE A 80 1.76 23.39 -4.68
C PHE A 80 0.47 22.61 -4.86
N LYS A 81 0.13 22.24 -6.10
CA LYS A 81 -0.98 21.33 -6.33
C LYS A 81 -0.55 19.92 -6.02
N LEU A 82 -1.34 19.21 -5.22
CA LEU A 82 -1.06 17.81 -4.88
C LEU A 82 -0.98 16.90 -6.12
N SER A 83 -1.73 17.22 -7.19
CA SER A 83 -1.63 16.50 -8.47
C SER A 83 -0.27 16.64 -9.13
N GLU A 84 0.33 17.83 -9.07
CA GLU A 84 1.63 18.12 -9.69
C GLU A 84 2.75 17.42 -8.91
N ILE A 85 2.74 17.54 -7.58
CA ILE A 85 3.65 16.81 -6.67
C ILE A 85 3.52 15.30 -6.89
N HIS A 86 2.29 14.77 -6.96
CA HIS A 86 2.06 13.34 -7.19
C HIS A 86 2.63 12.90 -8.53
N SER A 87 2.39 13.65 -9.61
CA SER A 87 2.96 13.32 -10.92
C SER A 87 4.48 13.34 -10.91
N PHE A 88 5.10 14.35 -10.30
CA PHE A 88 6.56 14.44 -10.20
C PHE A 88 7.16 13.24 -9.47
N HIS A 89 6.55 12.85 -8.34
CA HIS A 89 7.01 11.70 -7.57
C HIS A 89 6.82 10.38 -8.32
N VAL A 90 5.70 10.20 -9.02
CA VAL A 90 5.45 9.00 -9.85
C VAL A 90 6.45 8.92 -11.00
N THR A 91 6.64 10.00 -11.75
CA THR A 91 7.64 10.05 -12.83
C THR A 91 9.03 9.72 -12.31
N ARG A 92 9.40 10.23 -11.13
CA ARG A 92 10.70 9.94 -10.56
C ARG A 92 10.86 8.48 -10.11
N LEU A 93 9.81 7.86 -9.61
CA LEU A 93 9.81 6.43 -9.30
C LEU A 93 9.93 5.58 -10.59
N GLU A 94 9.25 5.98 -11.66
CA GLU A 94 9.35 5.33 -12.97
C GLU A 94 10.78 5.39 -13.54
N GLU A 95 11.45 6.55 -13.43
CA GLU A 95 12.87 6.72 -13.82
C GLU A 95 13.82 5.80 -13.04
N LEU A 96 13.48 5.49 -11.78
CA LEU A 96 14.23 4.55 -10.94
C LEU A 96 13.78 3.09 -11.10
N ASN A 97 12.98 2.79 -12.14
CA ASN A 97 12.40 1.48 -12.43
C ASN A 97 11.51 0.92 -11.31
N ILE A 98 10.91 1.79 -10.48
CA ILE A 98 9.97 1.40 -9.43
C ILE A 98 8.54 1.55 -9.95
N ASN A 99 7.96 0.43 -10.40
CA ASN A 99 6.54 0.38 -10.75
C ASN A 99 5.68 0.14 -9.49
N LYS A 100 5.35 1.21 -8.76
CA LYS A 100 4.45 1.17 -7.61
C LYS A 100 3.31 2.19 -7.76
N GLN A 101 2.10 1.77 -7.39
CA GLN A 101 0.97 2.68 -7.30
C GLN A 101 1.11 3.57 -6.06
N VAL A 102 1.36 4.86 -6.27
CA VAL A 102 1.48 5.84 -5.19
C VAL A 102 0.09 6.34 -4.78
N ASN A 103 -0.24 6.17 -3.50
CA ASN A 103 -1.44 6.76 -2.90
C ASN A 103 -1.21 8.26 -2.64
N LYS A 104 -2.07 9.12 -3.22
CA LYS A 104 -2.00 10.58 -3.12
C LYS A 104 -2.12 11.08 -1.68
N THR A 105 -3.07 10.56 -0.92
CA THR A 105 -3.31 10.96 0.48
C THR A 105 -2.09 10.62 1.33
N ARG A 106 -1.55 9.39 1.18
CA ARG A 106 -0.37 8.97 1.94
C ARG A 106 0.88 9.80 1.59
N LEU A 107 1.03 10.19 0.33
CA LEU A 107 2.14 11.06 -0.10
C LEU A 107 2.01 12.46 0.52
N LYS A 108 0.79 13.03 0.50
CA LYS A 108 0.48 14.32 1.14
C LYS A 108 0.83 14.29 2.63
N ASP A 109 0.34 13.29 3.36
CA ASP A 109 0.55 13.19 4.80
C ASP A 109 2.05 13.13 5.13
N ARG A 110 2.82 12.31 4.40
CA ARG A 110 4.29 12.25 4.53
C ARG A 110 5.00 13.57 4.21
N LEU A 111 4.50 14.35 3.25
CA LEU A 111 5.08 15.66 2.93
C LEU A 111 4.81 16.65 4.06
N LEU A 112 3.59 16.70 4.59
CA LEU A 112 3.24 17.58 5.70
C LEU A 112 4.02 17.23 6.98
N GLU A 113 4.36 15.97 7.21
CA GLU A 113 5.27 15.56 8.29
C GLU A 113 6.68 16.17 8.15
N ASN A 114 7.18 16.36 6.91
CA ASN A 114 8.49 16.96 6.66
C ASN A 114 8.46 18.50 6.65
N PHE A 115 7.29 19.10 6.39
CA PHE A 115 7.09 20.55 6.34
C PHE A 115 6.07 20.98 7.40
N PRO A 116 6.49 21.15 8.67
CA PRO A 116 5.57 21.50 9.76
C PRO A 116 4.91 22.88 9.58
N GLU A 117 5.50 23.75 8.76
CA GLU A 117 4.95 25.07 8.41
C GLU A 117 3.92 25.02 7.26
N ALA A 118 3.84 23.89 6.55
CA ALA A 118 2.90 23.71 5.46
C ALA A 118 1.53 23.29 5.98
N GLN A 119 0.47 23.76 5.31
CA GLN A 119 -0.90 23.40 5.63
C GLN A 119 -1.63 22.90 4.38
N GLU A 120 -2.48 21.90 4.54
CA GLU A 120 -3.40 21.47 3.49
C GLU A 120 -4.44 22.56 3.21
N GLN A 121 -4.65 22.85 1.93
CA GLN A 121 -5.74 23.69 1.46
C GLN A 121 -6.67 22.87 0.57
N SER A 122 -7.90 22.64 1.04
CA SER A 122 -8.99 22.12 0.22
C SER A 122 -9.83 23.31 -0.27
N TYR A 123 -9.74 23.64 -1.55
CA TYR A 123 -10.80 24.42 -2.19
C TYR A 123 -11.98 23.46 -2.38
N GLY A 124 -13.07 23.72 -1.65
CA GLY A 124 -14.31 22.94 -1.69
C GLY A 124 -15.00 22.98 -3.05
#